data_AF-A0A848IH78-F1
#
_entry.id   AF-A0A848IH78-F1
#
_cell.length_a   1.000
_cell.length_b   1.000
_cell.length_c   1.000
_cell.angle_alpha   90.00
_cell.angle_beta   90.00
_cell.angle_gamma   90.00
#
_symmetry.space_group_name_H-M   'P 1'
#
loop_
_entity.id
_entity.type
_entity.pdbx_description
1 polymer ?
#
loop_
_entity_poly.entity_id
_entity_poly.type
_entity_poly.pdbx_seq_one_letter_code
_entity_poly.pdbx_strand_id
1 'polypeptide(L)'
;MLDLGLTKMALIGVVALVVLGPERLPRVARTAGALFGRAQRYINDVKAEVTREIELDELRRMKTEFEAAASNVETSVQDNLRKHETELNDAWNSGTSVSPSIAGGALEDVGNSSWQISTPPAGPKRKNWRVKQTAMPTWYKRATTRRTRVQSGAARVARHTPTTMRRPTRFF
;
A
#
# COMPACT_ATOMS: atom_id res chain seq x y z
N MET A 1 -25.76 -0.58 -8.12
CA MET A 1 -25.55 -0.78 -6.67
C MET A 1 -25.78 -2.25 -6.38
N LEU A 2 -24.76 -2.98 -5.92
CA LEU A 2 -24.96 -4.35 -5.45
C LEU A 2 -25.72 -4.25 -4.13
N ASP A 3 -27.03 -4.40 -4.18
CA ASP A 3 -27.88 -4.46 -3.00
C ASP A 3 -27.71 -5.84 -2.33
N LEU A 4 -26.47 -6.15 -1.94
CA LEU A 4 -26.03 -7.31 -1.18
C LEU A 4 -25.92 -6.89 0.29
N GLY A 5 -27.04 -6.46 0.86
CA GLY A 5 -27.10 -6.16 2.29
C GLY A 5 -26.91 -7.42 3.15
N LEU A 6 -26.48 -7.21 4.40
CA LEU A 6 -26.37 -8.26 5.43
C LEU A 6 -27.62 -9.15 5.50
N THR A 7 -28.81 -8.56 5.36
CA THR A 7 -30.10 -9.27 5.40
C THR A 7 -30.23 -10.32 4.30
N LYS A 8 -29.81 -10.01 3.07
CA LYS A 8 -29.90 -10.95 1.94
C LYS A 8 -28.89 -12.10 2.08
N MET A 9 -27.70 -11.81 2.60
CA MET A 9 -26.71 -12.83 2.92
C MET A 9 -27.19 -13.77 4.03
N ALA A 10 -27.85 -13.23 5.05
CA ALA A 10 -28.44 -14.03 6.12
C ALA A 10 -29.55 -14.96 5.58
N LEU A 11 -30.45 -14.46 4.72
CA LEU A 11 -31.51 -15.26 4.09
C LEU A 11 -30.93 -16.45 3.30
N ILE A 12 -29.93 -16.19 2.45
CA ILE A 12 -29.26 -17.23 1.66
C ILE A 12 -28.56 -18.24 2.58
N GLY A 13 -27.94 -17.78 3.67
CA GLY A 13 -27.34 -18.64 4.69
C GLY A 13 -28.36 -19.58 5.34
N VAL A 14 -29.55 -19.08 5.68
CA VAL A 14 -30.65 -19.90 6.23
C VAL A 14 -31.12 -20.93 5.21
N VAL A 15 -31.36 -20.54 3.96
CA VAL A 15 -31.76 -21.49 2.91
C VAL A 15 -30.69 -22.56 2.69
N ALA A 16 -29.41 -22.17 2.67
CA ALA A 16 -28.30 -23.09 2.54
C ALA A 16 -28.21 -24.07 3.72
N LEU A 17 -28.50 -23.63 4.95
CA LEU A 17 -28.55 -24.50 6.14
C LEU A 17 -29.66 -25.54 6.02
N VAL A 18 -30.84 -25.16 5.51
CA VAL A 18 -31.97 -26.09 5.35
C VAL A 18 -31.69 -27.12 4.26
N VAL A 19 -31.20 -26.67 3.09
CA VAL A 19 -31.02 -27.53 1.91
C VAL A 19 -29.82 -28.45 2.06
N LEU A 20 -28.68 -27.89 2.50
CA LEU A 20 -27.41 -28.62 2.56
C LEU A 20 -27.17 -29.26 3.93
N GLY A 21 -27.77 -28.71 4.98
CA GLY A 21 -27.56 -29.10 6.36
C GLY A 21 -26.38 -28.36 7.02
N PRO A 22 -26.47 -28.08 8.34
CA PRO A 22 -25.44 -27.34 9.09
C PRO A 22 -24.08 -28.05 9.12
N GLU A 23 -24.04 -29.38 9.02
CA GLU A 23 -22.81 -30.17 9.07
C GLU A 23 -21.99 -30.07 7.78
N ARG A 24 -22.66 -29.83 6.64
CA ARG A 24 -22.04 -29.88 5.30
C ARG A 24 -21.71 -28.50 4.75
N LEU A 25 -22.44 -27.46 5.17
CA LEU A 25 -22.18 -26.07 4.82
C LEU A 25 -20.74 -25.60 5.06
N PRO A 26 -20.09 -25.86 6.22
CA PRO A 26 -18.71 -25.39 6.45
C PRO A 26 -17.71 -26.03 5.48
N ARG A 27 -17.97 -27.26 5.03
CA ARG A 27 -17.12 -27.94 4.05
C ARG A 27 -17.25 -27.32 2.66
N VAL A 28 -18.47 -26.98 2.24
CA VAL A 28 -18.73 -26.31 0.96
C VAL A 28 -18.21 -24.88 0.98
N ALA A 29 -18.48 -24.11 2.04
CA ALA A 29 -17.99 -22.74 2.18
C ALA A 29 -16.46 -22.65 2.09
N ARG A 30 -15.73 -23.60 2.71
CA ARG A 30 -14.26 -23.67 2.60
C ARG A 30 -13.80 -23.94 1.17
N THR A 31 -14.50 -24.82 0.45
CA THR A 31 -14.15 -25.18 -0.92
C THR A 31 -14.47 -24.06 -1.89
N ALA A 32 -15.69 -23.51 -1.80
CA ALA A 32 -16.14 -22.36 -2.58
C ALA A 32 -15.26 -21.13 -2.32
N GLY A 33 -14.91 -20.86 -1.06
CA GLY A 33 -13.99 -19.78 -0.68
C GLY A 33 -12.57 -19.98 -1.22
N ALA A 34 -12.05 -21.21 -1.19
CA ALA A 34 -10.74 -21.52 -1.77
C ALA A 34 -10.72 -21.36 -3.30
N LEU A 35 -11.82 -21.68 -3.99
CA LEU A 35 -11.96 -21.47 -5.44
C LEU A 35 -12.15 -19.99 -5.78
N PHE A 36 -13.01 -19.29 -5.06
CA PHE A 36 -13.24 -17.86 -5.23
C PHE A 36 -11.96 -17.06 -4.99
N GLY A 37 -11.19 -17.41 -3.94
CA GLY A 37 -9.91 -16.77 -3.65
C GLY A 37 -8.85 -17.01 -4.73
N ARG A 38 -8.87 -18.17 -5.42
CA ARG A 38 -8.01 -18.44 -6.58
C ARG A 38 -8.47 -17.65 -7.80
N ALA A 39 -9.76 -17.61 -8.08
CA ALA A 39 -10.32 -16.85 -9.18
C ALA A 39 -10.05 -15.35 -9.04
N GLN A 40 -10.19 -14.80 -7.83
CA GLN A 40 -9.90 -13.39 -7.54
C GLN A 40 -8.41 -13.07 -7.79
N ARG A 41 -7.49 -13.99 -7.45
CA ARG A 41 -6.07 -13.83 -7.78
C ARG A 41 -5.83 -13.83 -9.29
N TYR A 42 -6.41 -14.78 -10.01
CA TYR A 42 -6.30 -14.85 -11.47
C TYR A 42 -6.85 -13.58 -12.14
N ILE A 43 -7.99 -13.07 -11.67
CA ILE A 43 -8.56 -11.81 -12.15
C ILE A 43 -7.61 -10.64 -11.86
N ASN A 44 -6.97 -10.60 -10.70
CA ASN A 44 -6.01 -9.55 -10.38
C ASN A 44 -4.74 -9.64 -11.24
N ASP A 45 -4.25 -10.84 -11.52
CA ASP A 45 -3.08 -11.08 -12.36
C ASP A 45 -3.39 -10.69 -13.82
N VAL A 46 -4.56 -11.08 -14.34
CA VAL A 46 -5.04 -10.66 -15.67
C VAL A 46 -5.29 -9.16 -15.72
N LYS A 47 -5.88 -8.56 -14.68
CA LYS A 47 -6.00 -7.10 -14.60
C LYS A 47 -4.64 -6.44 -14.63
N ALA A 48 -3.63 -6.97 -13.94
CA ALA A 48 -2.29 -6.39 -13.94
C ALA A 48 -1.61 -6.49 -15.31
N GLU A 49 -1.78 -7.60 -16.03
CA GLU A 49 -1.28 -7.78 -17.40
C GLU A 49 -2.02 -6.84 -18.38
N VAL A 50 -3.35 -6.84 -18.31
CA VAL A 50 -4.21 -6.07 -19.22
C VAL A 50 -4.15 -4.57 -18.95
N THR A 51 -4.08 -4.13 -17.69
CA THR A 51 -3.88 -2.72 -17.34
C THR A 51 -2.53 -2.21 -17.85
N ARG A 52 -1.50 -3.07 -17.93
CA ARG A 52 -0.19 -2.71 -18.47
C ARG A 52 -0.18 -2.56 -19.99
N GLU A 53 -1.06 -3.27 -20.68
CA GLU A 53 -1.27 -3.14 -22.13
C GLU A 53 -2.22 -1.99 -22.46
N ILE A 54 -3.24 -1.74 -21.62
CA ILE A 54 -4.22 -0.66 -21.77
C ILE A 54 -3.69 0.69 -21.24
N GLU A 55 -2.57 0.73 -20.51
CA GLU A 55 -1.98 1.99 -20.01
C GLU A 55 -1.75 3.00 -21.15
N LEU A 56 -1.46 2.55 -22.38
CA LEU A 56 -1.32 3.43 -23.56
C LEU A 56 -2.64 3.99 -24.10
N ASP A 57 -3.76 3.28 -23.92
CA ASP A 57 -5.10 3.72 -24.39
C ASP A 57 -5.88 4.46 -23.29
N GLU A 58 -5.64 4.15 -22.02
CA GLU A 58 -6.27 4.84 -20.89
C GLU A 58 -5.54 6.14 -20.54
N LEU A 59 -4.21 6.23 -20.74
CA LEU A 59 -3.50 7.52 -20.76
C LEU A 59 -3.99 8.41 -21.92
N ARG A 60 -4.30 7.84 -23.09
CA ARG A 60 -4.88 8.60 -24.21
C ARG A 60 -6.30 9.05 -23.92
N ARG A 61 -7.15 8.21 -23.33
CA ARG A 61 -8.50 8.59 -22.88
C ARG A 61 -8.47 9.65 -21.79
N MET A 62 -7.64 9.48 -20.77
CA MET A 62 -7.43 10.49 -19.72
C MET A 62 -6.88 11.79 -20.31
N LYS A 63 -5.95 11.73 -21.27
CA LYS A 63 -5.47 12.94 -21.96
C LYS A 63 -6.61 13.63 -22.71
N THR A 64 -7.43 12.90 -23.47
CA THR A 64 -8.56 13.50 -24.21
C THR A 64 -9.65 14.04 -23.28
N GLU A 65 -9.96 13.36 -22.17
CA GLU A 65 -10.88 13.88 -21.16
C GLU A 65 -10.32 15.10 -20.43
N PHE A 66 -9.02 15.10 -20.12
CA PHE A 66 -8.36 16.22 -19.46
C PHE A 66 -8.22 17.44 -20.39
N GLU A 67 -7.96 17.22 -21.68
CA GLU A 67 -7.91 18.27 -22.70
C GLU A 67 -9.31 18.87 -22.94
N ALA A 68 -10.36 18.04 -22.99
CA ALA A 68 -11.75 18.51 -23.06
C ALA A 68 -12.22 19.21 -21.77
N ALA A 69 -11.79 18.74 -20.60
CA ALA A 69 -12.07 19.39 -19.33
C ALA A 69 -11.32 20.74 -19.22
N ALA A 70 -10.06 20.79 -19.64
CA ALA A 70 -9.26 22.02 -19.66
C ALA A 70 -9.85 23.06 -20.62
N SER A 71 -10.29 22.67 -21.83
CA SER A 71 -10.93 23.61 -22.77
C SER A 71 -12.25 24.17 -22.24
N ASN A 72 -13.04 23.35 -21.55
CA ASN A 72 -14.29 23.79 -20.91
C ASN A 72 -14.03 24.66 -19.67
N VAL A 73 -12.98 24.36 -18.90
CA VAL A 73 -12.54 25.20 -17.79
C VAL A 73 -12.02 26.53 -18.32
N GLU A 74 -11.23 26.58 -19.38
CA GLU A 74 -10.76 27.84 -19.96
C GLU A 74 -11.91 28.71 -20.48
N THR A 75 -12.88 28.11 -21.17
CA THR A 75 -14.08 28.81 -21.65
C THR A 75 -14.91 29.35 -20.48
N SER A 76 -15.17 28.52 -19.46
CA SER A 76 -15.92 28.94 -18.29
C SER A 76 -15.15 29.95 -17.41
N VAL A 77 -13.83 29.85 -17.31
CA VAL A 77 -12.98 30.80 -16.58
C VAL A 77 -12.94 32.13 -17.31
N GLN A 78 -12.85 32.17 -18.64
CA GLN A 78 -12.97 33.42 -19.40
C GLN A 78 -14.36 34.05 -19.24
N ASP A 79 -15.43 33.26 -19.24
CA ASP A 79 -16.79 33.76 -19.03
C ASP A 79 -17.02 34.26 -17.59
N ASN A 80 -16.46 33.58 -16.59
CA ASN A 80 -16.52 34.00 -15.19
C ASN A 80 -15.60 35.18 -14.91
N LEU A 81 -14.42 35.26 -15.52
CA LEU A 81 -13.51 36.40 -15.44
C LEU A 81 -14.16 37.65 -16.03
N ARG A 82 -14.83 37.55 -17.19
CA ARG A 82 -15.56 38.69 -17.76
C ARG A 82 -16.71 39.15 -16.86
N LYS A 83 -17.43 38.22 -16.22
CA LYS A 83 -18.50 38.55 -15.26
C LYS A 83 -17.96 39.15 -13.95
N HIS A 84 -16.85 38.63 -13.46
CA HIS A 84 -16.20 39.14 -12.26
C HIS A 84 -15.43 40.43 -12.51
N GLU A 85 -14.90 40.69 -13.70
CA GLU A 85 -14.32 41.99 -14.05
C GLU A 85 -15.40 43.08 -14.05
N THR A 86 -16.60 42.80 -14.56
CA THR A 86 -17.72 43.73 -14.47
C THR A 86 -18.17 43.95 -13.02
N GLU A 87 -18.29 42.88 -12.22
CA GLU A 87 -18.70 42.96 -10.82
C GLU A 87 -17.62 43.58 -9.92
N LEU A 88 -16.33 43.31 -10.17
CA LEU A 88 -15.19 43.89 -9.46
C LEU A 88 -15.01 45.35 -9.82
N ASN A 89 -15.23 45.76 -11.07
CA ASN A 89 -15.19 47.17 -11.46
C ASN A 89 -16.34 47.93 -10.80
N ASP A 90 -17.54 47.34 -10.72
CA ASP A 90 -18.68 47.90 -9.99
C ASP A 90 -18.45 47.94 -8.47
N ALA A 91 -17.83 46.89 -7.91
CA ALA A 91 -17.46 46.81 -6.49
C ALA A 91 -16.30 47.74 -6.12
N TRP A 92 -15.34 47.96 -7.03
CA TRP A 92 -14.20 48.85 -6.83
C TRP A 92 -14.63 50.31 -6.89
N ASN A 93 -15.53 50.65 -7.82
CA ASN A 93 -16.15 51.98 -7.89
C ASN A 93 -17.07 52.27 -6.70
N SER A 94 -17.58 51.23 -6.00
CA SER A 94 -18.37 51.38 -4.77
C SER A 94 -17.57 51.24 -3.47
N GLY A 95 -16.39 50.60 -3.50
CA GLY A 95 -15.59 50.22 -2.32
C GLY A 95 -14.48 51.18 -1.90
N THR A 96 -14.15 52.23 -2.66
CA THR A 96 -13.15 53.25 -2.28
C THR A 96 -13.58 54.20 -1.15
N SER A 97 -14.57 53.85 -0.33
CA SER A 97 -15.11 54.71 0.74
C SER A 97 -14.77 54.31 2.18
N VAL A 98 -13.94 53.29 2.46
CA VAL A 98 -13.60 52.96 3.85
C VAL A 98 -12.19 52.36 4.05
N SER A 99 -11.36 53.03 4.86
CA SER A 99 -10.06 52.61 5.42
C SER A 99 -10.22 52.62 6.96
N PRO A 100 -9.53 51.78 7.80
CA PRO A 100 -8.15 52.10 8.21
C PRO A 100 -7.26 50.95 8.82
N SER A 101 -5.96 51.26 8.95
CA SER A 101 -4.89 50.91 9.93
C SER A 101 -4.96 49.71 10.90
N ILE A 102 -3.78 49.09 11.20
CA ILE A 102 -3.15 48.94 12.56
C ILE A 102 -2.05 47.85 12.64
N ALA A 103 -1.04 48.17 13.48
CA ALA A 103 -0.08 47.34 14.25
C ALA A 103 1.14 46.75 13.52
N GLY A 104 2.38 46.93 13.97
CA GLY A 104 2.89 47.36 15.29
C GLY A 104 3.60 46.18 16.00
N GLY A 105 4.85 46.36 16.40
CA GLY A 105 5.81 45.34 16.92
C GLY A 105 5.36 44.61 18.20
N ALA A 106 6.09 43.64 18.77
CA ALA A 106 7.52 43.56 19.12
C ALA A 106 7.86 42.12 19.64
N LEU A 107 9.14 41.72 19.74
CA LEU A 107 9.62 40.50 20.44
C LEU A 107 11.01 40.78 21.07
N GLU A 108 11.16 40.84 22.40
CA GLU A 108 11.72 39.83 23.36
C GLU A 108 13.21 39.50 23.14
N ASP A 109 14.11 40.00 24.00
CA ASP A 109 14.64 39.47 25.28
C ASP A 109 15.66 38.31 25.12
N VAL A 110 16.91 38.61 25.50
CA VAL A 110 18.11 37.76 25.45
C VAL A 110 18.55 37.62 26.91
N GLY A 111 18.50 36.46 27.53
CA GLY A 111 19.32 35.30 27.21
C GLY A 111 20.24 35.01 28.40
N ASN A 112 20.22 33.77 28.90
CA ASN A 112 21.31 33.28 29.74
C ASN A 112 21.53 31.79 29.47
N SER A 113 22.65 31.50 28.82
CA SER A 113 23.11 30.19 28.40
C SER A 113 24.27 29.74 29.29
N SER A 114 24.03 28.72 30.12
CA SER A 114 25.08 27.98 30.82
C SER A 114 25.23 26.59 30.19
N TRP A 115 26.44 26.32 29.69
CA TRP A 115 26.78 25.08 28.99
C TRP A 115 26.93 23.91 29.97
N GLN A 116 25.94 23.00 29.99
CA GLN A 116 26.04 21.72 30.68
C GLN A 116 26.40 20.61 29.70
N ILE A 117 27.64 20.12 29.82
CA ILE A 117 28.13 18.91 29.16
C ILE A 117 27.31 17.72 29.65
N SER A 118 26.51 17.15 28.74
CA SER A 118 25.69 15.98 28.98
C SER A 118 26.25 14.79 28.20
N THR A 119 26.68 13.76 28.91
CA THR A 119 27.07 12.47 28.34
C THR A 119 25.82 11.83 27.71
N PRO A 120 25.80 11.48 26.41
CA PRO A 120 24.59 10.99 25.78
C PRO A 120 24.26 9.57 26.29
N PRO A 121 23.00 9.29 26.66
CA PRO A 121 22.60 7.92 26.97
C PRO A 121 22.59 7.09 25.68
N ALA A 122 22.95 5.81 25.81
CA ALA A 122 23.03 4.87 24.69
C ALA A 122 21.69 4.82 23.93
N GLY A 123 21.70 5.31 22.68
CA GLY A 123 20.51 5.38 21.85
C GLY A 123 19.93 4.00 21.52
N PRO A 124 18.62 3.90 21.26
CA PRO A 124 17.98 2.62 20.95
C PRO A 124 18.54 2.04 19.65
N LYS A 125 18.99 0.77 19.69
CA LYS A 125 19.46 0.04 18.51
C LYS A 125 18.37 0.03 17.45
N ARG A 126 18.61 0.75 16.34
CA ARG A 126 17.70 0.78 15.20
C ARG A 126 17.53 -0.64 14.67
N LYS A 127 16.31 -1.17 14.80
CA LYS A 127 15.90 -2.42 14.16
C LYS A 127 15.80 -2.16 12.66
N ASN A 128 16.85 -2.52 11.93
CA ASN A 128 16.94 -2.34 10.47
C ASN A 128 15.90 -3.23 9.78
N TRP A 129 14.68 -2.73 9.64
CA TRP A 129 13.54 -3.41 9.00
C TRP A 129 13.85 -3.81 7.55
N ARG A 130 14.74 -3.06 6.88
CA ARG A 130 15.27 -3.36 5.54
C ARG A 130 16.05 -4.68 5.46
N VAL A 131 16.64 -5.17 6.56
CA VAL A 131 17.34 -6.47 6.59
C VAL A 131 16.36 -7.64 6.48
N LYS A 132 15.06 -7.40 6.67
CA LYS A 132 14.03 -8.44 6.49
C LYS A 132 13.54 -8.60 5.04
N GLN A 133 13.94 -7.73 4.11
CA GLN A 133 13.34 -7.69 2.76
C GLN A 133 14.14 -8.43 1.67
N THR A 134 15.39 -8.81 1.90
CA THR A 134 16.20 -9.54 0.88
C THR A 134 16.14 -11.06 1.02
N ALA A 135 15.43 -11.57 2.03
CA ALA A 135 15.25 -13.01 2.18
C ALA A 135 14.20 -13.51 1.19
N MET A 136 14.65 -14.00 0.03
CA MET A 136 13.77 -14.67 -0.94
C MET A 136 12.88 -15.73 -0.25
N PRO A 137 11.56 -15.73 -0.51
CA PRO A 137 10.61 -16.66 0.09
C PRO A 137 11.01 -18.12 -0.09
N THR A 138 10.68 -18.96 0.89
CA THR A 138 11.03 -20.39 0.89
C THR A 138 10.37 -21.16 -0.26
N TRP A 139 9.18 -20.74 -0.71
CA TRP A 139 8.52 -21.33 -1.89
C TRP A 139 9.31 -21.05 -3.18
N TYR A 140 9.85 -19.83 -3.33
CA TYR A 140 10.62 -19.41 -4.50
C TYR A 140 11.93 -20.21 -4.62
N LYS A 141 12.60 -20.47 -3.48
CA LYS A 141 13.82 -21.29 -3.42
C LYS A 141 13.59 -22.78 -3.70
N ARG A 142 12.36 -23.29 -3.51
CA ARG A 142 12.01 -24.69 -3.80
C ARG A 142 11.72 -24.93 -5.28
N ALA A 143 11.18 -23.91 -5.97
CA ALA A 143 10.88 -24.00 -7.40
C ALA A 143 12.14 -24.04 -8.29
N THR A 144 13.25 -23.45 -7.83
CA THR A 144 14.47 -23.32 -8.64
C THR A 144 15.48 -24.46 -8.49
N THR A 145 15.19 -25.53 -7.72
CA THR A 145 16.06 -26.71 -7.51
C THR A 145 17.55 -26.38 -7.23
N ARG A 146 17.86 -25.18 -6.73
CA ARG A 146 19.22 -24.83 -6.29
C ARG A 146 19.36 -25.27 -4.83
N ARG A 147 20.35 -26.14 -4.56
CA ARG A 147 20.62 -26.65 -3.20
C ARG A 147 20.81 -25.48 -2.23
N THR A 148 19.86 -25.30 -1.33
CA THR A 148 19.75 -24.14 -0.42
C THR A 148 20.63 -24.25 0.82
N ARG A 149 21.26 -25.40 1.07
CA ARG A 149 22.15 -25.61 2.22
C ARG A 149 23.59 -25.73 1.74
N VAL A 150 24.42 -24.79 2.16
CA VAL A 150 25.88 -24.94 2.10
C VAL A 150 26.26 -26.03 3.09
N GLN A 151 26.87 -27.13 2.62
CA GLN A 151 27.43 -28.12 3.54
C GLN A 151 28.57 -27.45 4.32
N SER A 152 28.44 -27.39 5.65
CA SER A 152 29.52 -26.95 6.53
C SER A 152 30.76 -27.82 6.28
N GLY A 153 31.96 -27.27 6.52
CA GLY A 153 33.22 -28.01 6.29
C GLY A 153 33.22 -29.37 6.98
N ALA A 154 32.73 -29.44 8.22
CA ALA A 154 32.56 -30.68 8.97
C ALA A 154 31.64 -31.71 8.28
N ALA A 155 30.55 -31.26 7.63
CA ALA A 155 29.64 -32.15 6.91
C ALA A 155 30.25 -32.71 5.61
N ARG A 156 31.17 -31.97 4.96
CA ARG A 156 31.92 -32.48 3.81
C ARG A 156 32.96 -33.50 4.25
N VAL A 157 33.71 -33.17 5.31
CA VAL A 157 34.68 -34.08 5.91
C VAL A 157 34.00 -35.36 6.35
N ALA A 158 32.86 -35.31 7.05
CA ALA A 158 32.12 -36.50 7.47
C ALA A 158 31.64 -37.39 6.30
N ARG A 159 31.40 -36.84 5.11
CA ARG A 159 31.01 -37.63 3.92
C ARG A 159 32.19 -38.34 3.27
N HIS A 160 33.34 -37.69 3.23
CA HIS A 160 34.53 -38.17 2.53
C HIS A 160 35.59 -38.79 3.46
N THR A 161 35.39 -38.80 4.78
CA THR A 161 36.27 -39.51 5.70
C THR A 161 36.01 -41.02 5.66
N PRO A 162 37.07 -41.83 5.48
CA PRO A 162 36.97 -43.29 5.52
C PRO A 162 36.52 -43.76 6.90
N THR A 163 35.78 -44.87 6.95
CA THR A 163 35.17 -45.41 8.18
C THR A 163 36.19 -45.65 9.30
N THR A 164 37.45 -45.94 8.95
CA THR A 164 38.55 -46.16 9.90
C THR A 164 38.94 -44.91 10.70
N MET A 165 38.66 -43.71 10.19
CA MET A 165 38.99 -42.43 10.84
C MET A 165 37.79 -41.79 11.54
N ARG A 166 36.60 -42.42 11.52
CA ARG A 166 35.41 -41.88 12.17
C ARG A 166 35.44 -42.19 13.66
N ARG A 167 35.36 -41.15 14.49
CA ARG A 167 35.27 -41.31 15.94
C ARG A 167 33.94 -42.00 16.30
N PRO A 168 33.94 -43.05 17.15
CA PRO A 168 32.70 -43.72 17.54
C PRO A 168 31.82 -42.75 18.33
N THR A 169 30.63 -42.43 17.77
CA THR A 169 29.61 -41.65 18.46
C THR A 169 28.91 -42.55 19.48
N ARG A 170 29.26 -42.41 20.75
CA ARG A 170 28.48 -43.01 21.85
C ARG A 170 27.30 -42.10 22.13
N PHE A 171 26.10 -42.52 21.71
CA PHE A 171 24.87 -41.95 22.22
C PHE A 171 24.64 -42.59 23.58
N PHE A 172 24.64 -41.77 24.63
CA PHE A 172 24.15 -42.15 25.94
C PHE A 172 22.63 -42.26 25.91
#